data_AF-A0A374V7L2-F1
#
_entry.id   AF-A0A374V7L2-F1
#
_cell.length_a   1.000
_cell.length_b   1.000
_cell.length_c   1.000
_cell.angle_alpha   90.00
_cell.angle_beta   90.00
_cell.angle_gamma   90.00
#
_symmetry.space_group_name_H-M   'P 1'
#
loop_
_entity.id
_entity.type
_entity.pdbx_description
1 polymer ?
#
loop_
_entity_poly.entity_id
_entity_poly.type
_entity_poly.pdbx_seq_one_letter_code
_entity_poly.pdbx_strand_id
1 'polypeptide(L)'
;MTVLEVVDKLKELGDKLPLSSSDKSDIEVMYHEVFGRTFIRTSCGDCYRDAVIEMYSYLKKYRKMKEKSNYALKNGVLLQAGFGSGEMYTNDNLTDEAAERFLAGNPKGIVFFALTPSDWEERVEKRKNPVTVLDEILVSELVKAFQVEGATVKIVKDTFKTYQIDGKKVTSKLLDAHIKKAQSLFELKQETAE
;
A
#
# COMPACT_ATOMS: atom_id res chain seq x y z
N MET A 1 17.21 11.17 7.06
CA MET A 1 16.98 11.69 8.43
C MET A 1 16.16 10.67 9.19
N THR A 2 16.62 10.23 10.35
CA THR A 2 15.87 9.36 11.25
C THR A 2 14.88 10.20 12.06
N VAL A 3 13.84 9.56 12.62
CA VAL A 3 12.86 10.25 13.49
C VAL A 3 13.54 10.92 14.69
N LEU A 4 14.56 10.27 15.27
CA LEU A 4 15.28 10.79 16.43
C LEU A 4 16.05 12.06 16.08
N GLU A 5 16.83 12.03 14.98
CA GLU A 5 17.57 13.21 14.49
C GLU A 5 16.65 14.42 14.28
N VAL A 6 15.48 14.20 13.66
CA VAL A 6 14.51 15.27 13.41
C VAL A 6 13.92 15.79 14.71
N VAL A 7 13.52 14.91 15.63
CA VAL A 7 12.93 15.33 16.91
C VAL A 7 13.92 16.15 17.73
N ASP A 8 15.19 15.74 17.80
CA ASP A 8 16.20 16.49 18.55
C ASP A 8 16.47 17.84 17.91
N LYS A 9 16.54 17.91 16.57
CA LYS A 9 16.65 19.19 15.86
C LYS A 9 15.45 20.12 16.09
N LEU A 10 14.24 19.57 16.12
CA LEU A 10 13.03 20.35 16.37
C LEU A 10 12.99 20.93 17.79
N LYS A 11 13.56 20.24 18.79
CA LYS A 11 13.70 20.79 20.15
C LYS A 11 14.63 22.01 20.15
N GLU A 12 15.81 21.89 19.53
CA GLU A 12 16.75 23.01 19.41
C GLU A 12 16.10 24.24 18.73
N LEU A 13 15.34 24.00 17.67
CA LEU A 13 14.65 25.07 16.93
C LEU A 13 13.48 25.67 17.70
N GLY A 14 12.78 24.87 18.51
CA GLY A 14 11.68 25.33 19.37
C GLY A 14 12.12 26.37 20.39
N ASP A 15 13.32 26.21 20.94
CA ASP A 15 13.90 27.10 21.95
C ASP A 15 14.61 28.33 21.34
N LYS A 16 14.74 28.41 20.01
CA LYS A 16 15.52 29.44 19.32
C LYS A 16 14.67 30.66 18.89
N LEU A 17 15.12 31.84 19.32
CA LEU A 17 14.52 33.15 19.00
C LEU A 17 15.63 34.19 18.77
N PRO A 18 15.74 34.81 17.58
CA PRO A 18 15.00 34.57 16.33
C PRO A 18 15.55 33.38 15.52
N LEU A 19 14.74 32.89 14.56
CA LEU A 19 15.18 31.88 13.58
C LEU A 19 15.99 32.55 12.46
N SER A 20 17.19 32.04 12.19
CA SER A 20 18.05 32.47 11.09
C SER A 20 17.58 31.92 9.73
N SER A 21 18.16 32.42 8.64
CA SER A 21 17.88 31.90 7.29
C SER A 21 18.26 30.42 7.11
N SER A 22 19.31 29.96 7.80
CA SER A 22 19.68 28.54 7.80
C SER A 22 18.63 27.71 8.53
N ASP A 23 18.16 28.18 9.69
CA ASP A 23 17.12 27.47 10.45
C ASP A 23 15.83 27.32 9.64
N LYS A 24 15.44 28.37 8.91
CA LYS A 24 14.27 28.33 8.00
C LYS A 24 14.44 27.30 6.88
N SER A 25 15.63 27.21 6.31
CA SER A 25 15.93 26.22 5.26
C SER A 25 15.88 24.79 5.81
N ASP A 26 16.40 24.57 7.02
CA ASP A 26 16.31 23.27 7.70
C ASP A 26 14.85 22.88 7.98
N ILE A 27 14.02 23.83 8.42
CA ILE A 27 12.58 23.61 8.64
C ILE A 27 11.89 23.19 7.35
N GLU A 28 12.18 23.83 6.21
CA GLU A 28 11.58 23.48 4.92
C GLU A 28 11.90 22.03 4.50
N VAL A 29 13.17 21.64 4.65
CA VAL A 29 13.62 20.28 4.34
C VAL A 29 12.97 19.28 5.29
N MET A 30 12.98 19.54 6.59
CA MET A 30 12.37 18.65 7.58
C MET A 30 10.86 18.54 7.38
N TYR A 31 10.17 19.62 6.99
CA TYR A 31 8.73 19.59 6.74
C TYR A 31 8.38 18.61 5.62
N HIS A 32 9.16 18.63 4.54
CA HIS A 32 9.04 17.64 3.47
C HIS A 32 9.36 16.22 3.94
N GLU A 33 10.38 16.03 4.77
CA GLU A 33 10.71 14.71 5.30
C GLU A 33 9.65 14.14 6.24
N VAL A 34 9.06 14.97 7.10
CA VAL A 34 8.05 14.57 8.08
C VAL A 34 6.70 14.32 7.42
N PHE A 35 6.26 15.20 6.51
CA PHE A 35 4.91 15.18 5.96
C PHE A 35 4.81 14.76 4.49
N GLY A 36 5.92 14.68 3.75
CA GLY A 36 5.92 14.36 2.32
C GLY A 36 5.41 15.50 1.43
N ARG A 37 5.22 16.72 1.97
CA ARG A 37 4.74 17.89 1.23
C ARG A 37 5.67 19.08 1.41
N THR A 38 5.75 19.94 0.41
CA THR A 38 6.61 21.14 0.45
C THR A 38 6.02 22.19 1.40
N PHE A 39 6.86 22.77 2.26
CA PHE A 39 6.48 23.94 3.06
C PHE A 39 6.33 25.18 2.16
N ILE A 40 5.27 25.97 2.38
CA ILE A 40 5.05 27.21 1.63
C ILE A 40 5.94 28.30 2.21
N ARG A 41 7.00 28.65 1.47
CA ARG A 41 7.94 29.72 1.85
C ARG A 41 7.21 31.03 2.11
N THR A 42 7.58 31.70 3.19
CA THR A 42 6.94 32.96 3.62
C THR A 42 7.95 33.85 4.36
N SER A 43 7.67 35.15 4.43
CA SER A 43 8.44 36.07 5.27
C SER A 43 8.03 36.01 6.75
N CYS A 44 6.88 35.40 7.07
CA CYS A 44 6.34 35.30 8.42
C CYS A 44 7.21 34.39 9.31
N GLY A 45 7.81 34.95 10.36
CA GLY A 45 8.59 34.17 11.34
C GLY A 45 7.75 33.15 12.11
N ASP A 46 6.51 33.51 12.44
CA ASP A 46 5.61 32.65 13.21
C ASP A 46 5.13 31.45 12.40
N CYS A 47 4.96 31.57 11.08
CA CYS A 47 4.63 30.40 10.24
C CYS A 47 5.71 29.30 10.29
N TYR A 48 6.99 29.67 10.44
CA TYR A 48 8.05 28.68 10.64
C TYR A 48 8.01 28.08 12.04
N ARG A 49 7.56 28.83 13.05
CA ARG A 49 7.35 28.30 14.41
C ARG A 49 6.20 27.30 14.44
N ASP A 50 5.09 27.65 13.80
CA ASP A 50 3.94 26.76 13.66
C ASP A 50 4.34 25.47 12.97
N ALA A 51 5.17 25.53 11.92
CA ALA A 51 5.71 24.35 11.26
C ALA A 51 6.54 23.45 12.19
N VAL A 52 7.39 24.04 13.05
CA VAL A 52 8.16 23.30 14.07
C VAL A 52 7.21 22.60 15.06
N ILE A 53 6.18 23.31 15.54
CA ILE A 53 5.19 22.77 16.47
C ILE A 53 4.36 21.65 15.82
N GLU A 54 3.96 21.83 14.56
CA GLU A 54 3.20 20.85 13.77
C GLU A 54 4.00 19.55 13.62
N MET A 55 5.25 19.65 13.15
CA MET A 55 6.14 18.51 13.00
C MET A 55 6.40 17.80 14.33
N TYR A 56 6.73 18.55 15.39
CA TYR A 56 7.03 17.98 16.69
C TYR A 56 5.81 17.26 17.28
N SER A 57 4.64 17.88 17.22
CA SER A 57 3.37 17.31 17.69
C SER A 57 3.02 16.02 16.95
N TYR A 58 3.19 16.01 15.63
CA TYR A 58 2.96 14.83 14.81
C TYR A 58 3.91 13.69 15.19
N LEU A 59 5.22 13.94 15.24
CA LEU A 59 6.22 12.93 15.56
C LEU A 59 6.08 12.40 16.99
N LYS A 60 5.71 13.26 17.95
CA LYS A 60 5.41 12.84 19.33
C LYS A 60 4.23 11.87 19.40
N LYS A 61 3.18 12.12 18.61
CA LYS A 61 1.97 11.30 18.57
C LYS A 61 2.18 9.97 17.83
N TYR A 62 2.76 10.01 16.65
CA TYR A 62 2.83 8.86 15.75
C TYR A 62 4.16 8.11 15.77
N ARG A 63 5.24 8.74 16.25
CA ARG A 63 6.61 8.18 16.34
C ARG A 63 7.19 7.68 15.02
N LYS A 64 6.63 8.11 13.89
CA LYS A 64 7.07 7.80 12.54
C LYS A 64 6.85 8.99 11.61
N MET A 65 7.63 9.06 10.54
CA MET A 65 7.34 9.99 9.43
C MET A 65 6.04 9.60 8.75
N LYS A 66 5.41 10.57 8.10
CA LYS A 66 4.27 10.29 7.23
C LYS A 66 4.74 9.51 6.02
N GLU A 67 3.89 8.57 5.59
CA GLU A 67 4.14 7.82 4.37
C GLU A 67 4.08 8.79 3.18
N LYS A 68 5.14 8.81 2.38
CA LYS A 68 5.20 9.60 1.15
C LYS A 68 4.50 8.79 0.07
N SER A 69 3.51 9.38 -0.60
CA SER A 69 2.90 8.75 -1.76
C SER A 69 3.62 9.15 -3.04
N ASN A 70 3.86 8.19 -3.92
CA ASN A 70 4.29 8.39 -5.29
C ASN A 70 3.14 8.84 -6.20
N TYR A 71 1.93 8.92 -5.67
CA TYR A 71 0.74 9.44 -6.32
C TYR A 71 0.42 10.83 -5.75
N ALA A 72 -0.05 11.72 -6.61
CA ALA A 72 -0.59 13.01 -6.17
C ALA A 72 -1.88 13.31 -6.91
N LEU A 73 -2.87 13.84 -6.19
CA LEU A 73 -4.12 14.33 -6.72
C LEU A 73 -3.95 15.73 -7.30
N LYS A 74 -4.76 16.05 -8.31
CA LYS A 74 -4.93 17.43 -8.78
C LYS A 74 -5.47 18.29 -7.63
N ASN A 75 -5.13 19.58 -7.65
CA ASN A 75 -5.59 20.53 -6.65
C ASN A 75 -7.11 20.57 -6.57
N GLY A 76 -7.65 20.57 -5.35
CA GLY A 76 -9.10 20.60 -5.09
C GLY A 76 -9.81 19.25 -5.22
N VAL A 77 -9.12 18.18 -5.60
CA VAL A 77 -9.71 16.83 -5.64
C VAL A 77 -9.83 16.27 -4.22
N LEU A 78 -11.03 15.76 -3.90
CA LEU A 78 -11.30 14.89 -2.76
C LEU A 78 -11.70 13.52 -3.31
N LEU A 79 -10.84 12.52 -3.15
CA LEU A 79 -11.12 11.16 -3.60
C LEU A 79 -11.97 10.43 -2.56
N GLN A 80 -13.06 9.82 -3.00
CA GLN A 80 -13.87 8.93 -2.17
C GLN A 80 -13.54 7.49 -2.54
N ALA A 81 -13.22 6.64 -1.55
CA ALA A 81 -12.80 5.25 -1.80
C ALA A 81 -13.82 4.43 -2.61
N GLY A 82 -15.11 4.78 -2.50
CA GLY A 82 -16.21 4.23 -3.27
C GLY A 82 -17.49 5.02 -3.04
N PHE A 83 -18.49 4.84 -3.91
CA PHE A 83 -19.76 5.56 -3.78
C PHE A 83 -20.40 5.32 -2.41
N GLY A 84 -20.64 6.40 -1.66
CA GLY A 84 -21.22 6.34 -0.31
C GLY A 84 -20.23 5.96 0.81
N SER A 85 -18.94 5.77 0.51
CA SER A 85 -17.92 5.55 1.55
C SER A 85 -17.65 6.82 2.35
N GLY A 86 -17.54 6.71 3.67
CA GLY A 86 -17.04 7.81 4.51
C GLY A 86 -15.53 8.03 4.38
N GLU A 87 -14.83 7.12 3.70
CA GLU A 87 -13.38 7.18 3.52
C GLU A 87 -13.01 8.13 2.36
N MET A 88 -12.31 9.20 2.74
CA MET A 88 -11.97 10.31 1.87
C MET A 88 -10.46 10.57 1.89
N TYR A 89 -9.89 10.82 0.71
CA TYR A 89 -8.47 11.08 0.53
C TYR A 89 -8.21 12.43 -0.13
N THR A 90 -7.24 13.15 0.42
CA THR A 90 -6.59 14.33 -0.15
C THR A 90 -5.10 14.04 -0.28
N ASN A 91 -4.33 14.95 -0.88
CA ASN A 91 -2.86 14.85 -0.88
C ASN A 91 -2.26 14.77 0.53
N ASP A 92 -3.01 15.18 1.57
CA ASP A 92 -2.56 15.10 2.94
C ASP A 92 -2.74 13.71 3.56
N ASN A 93 -3.47 12.76 2.98
CA ASN A 93 -3.61 11.43 3.60
C ASN A 93 -3.60 10.29 2.57
N LEU A 94 -3.38 10.61 1.29
CA LEU A 94 -3.24 9.62 0.23
C LEU A 94 -1.96 8.80 0.45
N THR A 95 -2.10 7.48 0.33
CA THR A 95 -0.99 6.53 0.25
C THR A 95 -1.01 5.83 -1.11
N ASP A 96 0.11 5.20 -1.48
CA ASP A 96 0.18 4.41 -2.71
C ASP A 96 -0.87 3.30 -2.71
N GLU A 97 -1.05 2.61 -1.57
CA GLU A 97 -2.08 1.59 -1.44
C GLU A 97 -3.49 2.14 -1.67
N ALA A 98 -3.83 3.29 -1.07
CA ALA A 98 -5.14 3.91 -1.23
C ALA A 98 -5.38 4.32 -2.69
N ALA A 99 -4.39 4.93 -3.34
CA ALA A 99 -4.44 5.32 -4.74
C ALA A 99 -4.64 4.11 -5.66
N GLU A 100 -3.82 3.07 -5.48
CA GLU A 100 -3.89 1.85 -6.28
C GLU A 100 -5.20 1.10 -6.09
N ARG A 101 -5.71 1.04 -4.86
CA ARG A 101 -7.00 0.42 -4.54
C ARG A 101 -8.15 1.16 -5.23
N PHE A 102 -8.12 2.50 -5.18
CA PHE A 102 -9.09 3.33 -5.87
C PHE A 102 -9.07 3.09 -7.39
N LEU A 103 -7.88 3.09 -8.01
CA LEU A 103 -7.71 2.87 -9.44
C LEU A 103 -8.04 1.44 -9.88
N ALA A 104 -7.85 0.45 -9.01
CA ALA A 104 -8.24 -0.93 -9.26
C ALA A 104 -9.76 -1.07 -9.41
N GLY A 105 -10.53 -0.36 -8.57
CA GLY A 105 -12.00 -0.30 -8.67
C GLY A 105 -12.50 0.68 -9.73
N ASN A 106 -11.74 1.74 -10.03
CA ASN A 106 -12.13 2.83 -10.91
C ASN A 106 -11.00 3.25 -11.87
N PRO A 107 -10.67 2.46 -12.92
CA PRO A 107 -9.52 2.76 -13.79
C PRO A 107 -9.60 4.13 -14.48
N LYS A 108 -10.81 4.57 -14.85
CA LYS A 108 -11.05 5.90 -15.44
C LYS A 108 -10.78 7.05 -14.46
N GLY A 109 -10.69 6.76 -13.17
CA GLY A 109 -10.37 7.73 -12.11
C GLY A 109 -8.94 8.26 -12.16
N ILE A 110 -8.07 7.71 -13.01
CA ILE A 110 -6.70 8.22 -13.25
C ILE A 110 -6.69 9.73 -13.60
N VAL A 111 -7.76 10.24 -14.20
CA VAL A 111 -7.92 11.66 -14.54
C VAL A 111 -7.86 12.60 -13.34
N PHE A 112 -8.08 12.10 -12.11
CA PHE A 112 -8.00 12.88 -10.87
C PHE A 112 -6.57 13.02 -10.33
N PHE A 113 -5.63 12.25 -10.85
CA PHE A 113 -4.23 12.27 -10.44
C PHE A 113 -3.44 13.27 -11.29
N ALA A 114 -2.57 14.03 -10.63
CA ALA A 114 -1.58 14.90 -11.23
C ALA A 114 -0.23 14.20 -11.40
N LEU A 115 0.09 13.25 -10.51
CA LEU A 115 1.31 12.44 -10.54
C LEU A 115 0.97 10.98 -10.28
N THR A 116 1.60 10.09 -11.03
CA THR A 116 1.61 8.64 -10.81
C THR A 116 3.01 8.10 -11.07
N PRO A 117 3.44 7.02 -10.38
CA PRO A 117 4.69 6.35 -10.72
C PRO A 117 4.59 5.71 -12.12
N SER A 118 5.71 5.47 -12.79
CA SER A 118 5.73 4.95 -14.17
C SER A 118 5.15 3.54 -14.30
N ASP A 119 5.22 2.75 -13.24
CA ASP A 119 4.75 1.36 -13.15
C ASP A 119 3.34 1.24 -12.52
N TRP A 120 2.58 2.34 -12.42
CA TRP A 120 1.29 2.36 -11.72
C TRP A 120 0.28 1.36 -12.28
N GLU A 121 0.25 1.13 -13.59
CA GLU A 121 -0.68 0.18 -14.24
C GLU A 121 -0.42 -1.25 -13.76
N GLU A 122 0.84 -1.67 -13.69
CA GLU A 122 1.22 -2.98 -13.17
C GLU A 122 0.87 -3.12 -11.70
N ARG A 123 1.09 -2.07 -10.89
CA ARG A 123 0.74 -2.05 -9.47
C ARG A 123 -0.76 -2.22 -9.29
N VAL A 124 -1.56 -1.46 -10.01
CA VAL A 124 -3.03 -1.55 -9.99
C VAL A 124 -3.50 -2.92 -10.46
N GLU A 125 -2.90 -3.49 -11.49
CA GLU A 125 -3.26 -4.82 -11.98
C GLU A 125 -2.96 -5.92 -10.95
N LYS A 126 -1.80 -5.84 -10.26
CA LYS A 126 -1.47 -6.69 -9.10
C LYS A 126 -2.47 -6.52 -7.96
N ARG A 127 -3.12 -5.37 -7.80
CA ARG A 127 -4.17 -5.18 -6.78
C ARG A 127 -5.51 -5.79 -7.18
N LYS A 128 -5.90 -5.69 -8.46
CA LYS A 128 -7.10 -6.36 -8.98
C LYS A 128 -6.97 -7.88 -8.87
N ASN A 129 -5.78 -8.36 -9.20
CA ASN A 129 -5.40 -9.76 -9.20
C ASN A 129 -4.25 -9.96 -8.20
N PRO A 130 -4.53 -9.94 -6.87
CA PRO A 130 -3.50 -10.19 -5.89
C PRO A 130 -2.81 -11.49 -6.25
N VAL A 131 -1.48 -11.41 -6.52
CA VAL A 131 -0.65 -12.58 -6.77
C VAL A 131 -0.92 -13.50 -5.61
N THR A 132 -1.65 -14.55 -5.91
CA THR A 132 -2.12 -15.48 -4.92
C THR A 132 -0.90 -16.30 -4.61
N VAL A 133 -0.18 -15.99 -3.53
CA VAL A 133 0.94 -16.82 -3.09
C VAL A 133 0.32 -18.18 -2.81
N LEU A 134 0.57 -19.12 -3.74
CA LEU A 134 0.05 -20.46 -3.64
C LEU A 134 0.96 -21.21 -2.69
N ASP A 135 0.35 -21.81 -1.69
CA ASP A 135 1.01 -22.72 -0.77
C ASP A 135 1.44 -23.98 -1.53
N GLU A 136 2.75 -24.18 -1.61
CA GLU A 136 3.35 -25.28 -2.38
C GLU A 136 2.94 -26.65 -1.85
N ILE A 137 2.71 -26.76 -0.53
CA ILE A 137 2.29 -28.00 0.12
C ILE A 137 0.87 -28.35 -0.33
N LEU A 138 -0.06 -27.40 -0.23
CA LEU A 138 -1.43 -27.56 -0.70
C LEU A 138 -1.47 -27.85 -2.20
N VAL A 139 -0.67 -27.17 -3.03
CA VAL A 139 -0.58 -27.49 -4.47
C VAL A 139 -0.12 -28.94 -4.68
N SER A 140 0.89 -29.40 -3.95
CA SER A 140 1.39 -30.79 -4.03
C SER A 140 0.34 -31.82 -3.61
N GLU A 141 -0.41 -31.56 -2.54
CA GLU A 141 -1.52 -32.41 -2.09
C GLU A 141 -2.67 -32.46 -3.10
N LEU A 142 -3.00 -31.32 -3.72
CA LEU A 142 -4.00 -31.26 -4.77
C LEU A 142 -3.57 -32.03 -6.02
N VAL A 143 -2.29 -31.95 -6.41
CA VAL A 143 -1.76 -32.77 -7.53
C VAL A 143 -1.92 -34.26 -7.23
N LYS A 144 -1.63 -34.71 -6.00
CA LYS A 144 -1.87 -36.11 -5.59
C LYS A 144 -3.35 -36.47 -5.63
N ALA A 145 -4.23 -35.56 -5.22
CA ALA A 145 -5.67 -35.79 -5.29
C ALA A 145 -6.17 -35.97 -6.73
N PHE A 146 -5.57 -35.26 -7.70
CA PHE A 146 -5.89 -35.43 -9.13
C PHE A 146 -5.35 -36.73 -9.74
N GLN A 147 -4.36 -37.38 -9.12
CA GLN A 147 -3.86 -38.69 -9.57
C GLN A 147 -4.81 -39.85 -9.25
N VAL A 148 -5.81 -39.63 -8.39
CA VAL A 148 -6.80 -40.66 -8.04
C VAL A 148 -7.76 -40.85 -9.22
N GLU A 149 -7.99 -42.10 -9.61
CA GLU A 149 -8.89 -42.45 -10.71
C GLU A 149 -10.32 -41.91 -10.46
N GLY A 150 -10.89 -41.22 -11.46
CA GLY A 150 -12.21 -40.59 -11.35
C GLY A 150 -12.23 -39.25 -10.59
N ALA A 151 -11.08 -38.70 -10.20
CA ALA A 151 -11.00 -37.38 -9.59
C ALA A 151 -11.52 -36.29 -10.56
N THR A 152 -12.44 -35.47 -10.07
CA THR A 152 -12.92 -34.27 -10.77
C THR A 152 -12.64 -33.04 -9.94
N VAL A 153 -12.57 -31.86 -10.58
CA VAL A 153 -12.41 -30.56 -9.91
C VAL A 153 -13.42 -30.39 -8.77
N LYS A 154 -14.66 -30.82 -8.97
CA LYS A 154 -15.72 -30.72 -7.97
C LYS A 154 -15.43 -31.59 -6.74
N ILE A 155 -15.02 -32.84 -6.95
CA ILE A 155 -14.68 -33.78 -5.87
C ILE A 155 -13.47 -33.25 -5.09
N VAL A 156 -12.41 -32.84 -5.78
CA VAL A 156 -11.20 -32.29 -5.15
C VAL A 156 -11.53 -31.02 -4.35
N LYS A 157 -12.30 -30.10 -4.93
CA LYS A 157 -12.73 -28.87 -4.24
C LYS A 157 -13.54 -29.16 -2.98
N ASP A 158 -14.46 -30.13 -3.03
CA ASP A 158 -15.27 -30.52 -1.87
C ASP A 158 -14.43 -31.16 -0.75
N THR A 159 -13.41 -31.95 -1.10
CA THR A 159 -12.48 -32.56 -0.13
C THR A 159 -11.64 -31.50 0.58
N PHE A 160 -11.15 -30.50 -0.14
CA PHE A 160 -10.26 -29.46 0.39
C PHE A 160 -11.00 -28.21 0.90
N LYS A 161 -12.34 -28.20 0.88
CA LYS A 161 -13.13 -27.01 1.29
C LYS A 161 -12.93 -26.57 2.73
N THR A 162 -12.40 -27.44 3.60
CA THR A 162 -12.09 -27.15 5.01
C THR A 162 -10.60 -27.06 5.29
N TYR A 163 -9.75 -27.08 4.26
CA TYR A 163 -8.31 -27.01 4.41
C TYR A 163 -7.86 -25.72 5.11
N GLN A 164 -6.81 -25.81 5.92
CA GLN A 164 -6.27 -24.69 6.69
C GLN A 164 -4.77 -24.53 6.43
N ILE A 165 -4.34 -23.27 6.26
CA ILE A 165 -2.93 -22.87 6.23
C ILE A 165 -2.72 -22.01 7.48
N ASP A 166 -1.74 -22.36 8.31
CA ASP A 166 -1.46 -21.69 9.59
C ASP A 166 -2.68 -21.53 10.50
N GLY A 167 -3.53 -22.57 10.54
CA GLY A 167 -4.76 -22.59 11.35
C GLY A 167 -5.90 -21.72 10.82
N LYS A 168 -5.75 -21.11 9.63
CA LYS A 168 -6.81 -20.33 8.97
C LYS A 168 -7.36 -21.08 7.77
N LYS A 169 -8.70 -21.16 7.69
CA LYS A 169 -9.41 -21.77 6.57
C LYS A 169 -9.08 -21.05 5.26
N VAL A 170 -8.69 -21.82 4.25
CA VAL A 170 -8.45 -21.33 2.89
C VAL A 170 -9.76 -20.84 2.29
N THR A 171 -9.76 -19.63 1.74
CA THR A 171 -10.96 -19.05 1.09
C THR A 171 -11.28 -19.79 -0.21
N SER A 172 -12.53 -19.80 -0.67
CA SER A 172 -12.87 -20.47 -1.95
C SER A 172 -12.06 -19.92 -3.12
N LYS A 173 -11.88 -18.59 -3.20
CA LYS A 173 -11.10 -17.95 -4.27
C LYS A 173 -9.64 -18.40 -4.24
N LEU A 174 -9.07 -18.52 -3.04
CA LEU A 174 -7.71 -19.00 -2.84
C LEU A 174 -7.59 -20.48 -3.23
N LEU A 175 -8.52 -21.32 -2.79
CA LEU A 175 -8.56 -22.75 -3.13
C LEU A 175 -8.69 -22.98 -4.64
N ASP A 176 -9.54 -22.21 -5.32
CA ASP A 176 -9.73 -22.28 -6.77
C ASP A 176 -8.43 -21.96 -7.53
N ALA A 177 -7.64 -21.00 -7.04
CA ALA A 177 -6.33 -20.68 -7.62
C ALA A 177 -5.31 -21.82 -7.44
N HIS A 178 -5.29 -22.47 -6.26
CA HIS A 178 -4.42 -23.64 -6.01
C HIS A 178 -4.81 -24.83 -6.89
N ILE A 179 -6.10 -25.10 -7.01
CA ILE A 179 -6.63 -26.17 -7.87
C ILE A 179 -6.21 -25.94 -9.32
N LYS A 180 -6.39 -24.71 -9.84
CA LYS A 180 -5.99 -24.38 -11.22
C LYS A 180 -4.51 -24.64 -11.46
N LYS A 181 -3.64 -24.25 -10.52
CA LYS A 181 -2.19 -24.52 -10.63
C LYS A 181 -1.87 -26.01 -10.57
N ALA A 182 -2.52 -26.75 -9.66
CA ALA A 182 -2.34 -28.19 -9.51
C ALA A 182 -2.77 -28.96 -10.76
N GLN A 183 -3.88 -28.57 -11.40
CA GLN A 183 -4.33 -29.17 -12.67
C GLN A 183 -3.30 -28.98 -13.78
N SER A 184 -2.81 -27.75 -13.99
CA SER A 184 -1.78 -27.52 -15.01
C SER A 184 -0.50 -28.32 -14.75
N LEU A 185 -0.10 -28.53 -13.49
CA LEU A 185 1.06 -29.37 -13.15
C LEU A 185 0.79 -30.87 -13.34
N PHE A 186 -0.46 -31.30 -13.14
CA PHE A 186 -0.87 -32.69 -13.34
C PHE A 186 -0.93 -33.04 -14.83
N GLU A 187 -1.54 -32.17 -15.65
CA GLU A 187 -1.60 -32.30 -17.12
C GLU A 187 -0.19 -32.38 -17.71
N LEU A 188 0.72 -31.49 -17.31
CA LEU A 188 2.10 -31.45 -17.79
C LEU A 188 2.91 -32.70 -17.42
N LYS A 189 2.56 -33.38 -16.32
CA LYS A 189 3.15 -34.66 -15.92
C LYS A 189 2.60 -35.86 -16.70
N GLN A 190 1.37 -35.77 -17.20
CA GLN A 190 0.81 -36.81 -18.09
C GLN A 190 1.45 -36.71 -19.48
N GLU A 191 1.61 -35.50 -20.01
CA GLU A 191 2.23 -35.26 -21.32
C GLU A 191 3.72 -35.65 -21.40
N THR A 192 4.41 -35.71 -20.26
CA THR A 192 5.83 -36.12 -20.18
C THR A 192 6.03 -37.60 -19.85
N ALA A 193 4.94 -38.34 -19.61
CA ALA A 193 4.95 -39.78 -19.30
C ALA A 193 4.50 -40.66 -20.48
N GLU A 194 4.03 -40.05 -21.58
CA GLU A 194 3.86 -40.67 -22.91
C GLU A 194 5.13 -40.51 -23.77
#